data_AF-A0A088EYP2-F1
#
_entry.id   AF-A0A088EYP2-F1
#
_cell.length_a   1.000
_cell.length_b   1.000
_cell.length_c   1.000
_cell.angle_alpha   90.00
_cell.angle_beta   90.00
_cell.angle_gamma   90.00
#
_symmetry.space_group_name_H-M   'P 1'
#
loop_
_entity.id
_entity.type
_entity.pdbx_description
1 polymer ?
#
loop_
_entity_poly.entity_id
_entity_poly.type
_entity_poly.pdbx_seq_one_letter_code
_entity_poly.pdbx_strand_id
1 'polypeptide(L)'
;MEINLLNSAKEFFNEEALSKLGNSLGENKEKVKSAIGTIVPSLFLGLQKESGTGLNAILEKAKQYFGDFKFDDYLKTNTETGRINGLVDSEPISPHHNDLLQSIFGGKFDTIVSTLGSAIGANGATVEKLLSLSLPAVFSSLTQNGTNWNASAVTRLLDENKHNFAAALPAGLGLGAFGSPVTTSGEVVTPTANTTVDDKSIEAVLVSVPVDKDPAIIHPENVTDEAVSREEELTVVPPIVPPIDHVPIIPRPPVGATVDPLHTENPQSGGGGIWKLLIPIVIIAILWFLFGRGCKGDKDQVAVVDTMQTTAVDTSITVVAVTPVVRESLEVILPDGVKLQAYKGGIEDQLVQFLKTDYKALGEEELKDKWFNFDNLNFETGTAKVLPESEIQLANLAAILHAFPAATIKIGGYTDKTGNENFNKKLSQDRADVVKVFLVGKGPSGQVIGAEGYGSEFAKADADAPESERILDRIVAISVR
;
A
#
# COMPACT_ATOMS: atom_id res chain seq x y z
N MET A 1 9.21 8.96 -8.13
CA MET A 1 9.51 7.91 -7.14
C MET A 1 8.39 7.98 -6.12
N GLU A 2 7.38 7.13 -6.25
CA GLU A 2 6.34 7.03 -5.24
C GLU A 2 6.98 6.44 -3.98
N ILE A 3 6.85 7.12 -2.85
CA ILE A 3 7.49 6.70 -1.61
C ILE A 3 6.62 5.58 -1.04
N ASN A 4 7.12 4.34 -1.07
CA ASN A 4 6.50 3.24 -0.32
C ASN A 4 6.80 3.44 1.17
N LEU A 5 5.90 4.18 1.83
CA LEU A 5 6.04 4.57 3.24
C LEU A 5 6.27 3.37 4.17
N LEU A 6 5.64 2.23 3.87
CA LEU A 6 5.79 1.02 4.67
C LEU A 6 7.21 0.46 4.58
N ASN A 7 7.80 0.41 3.38
CA ASN A 7 9.16 -0.05 3.19
C ASN A 7 10.16 0.92 3.82
N SER A 8 9.98 2.23 3.60
CA SER A 8 10.83 3.25 4.23
C SER A 8 10.80 3.18 5.76
N ALA A 9 9.63 2.95 6.38
CA ALA A 9 9.55 2.76 7.81
C ALA A 9 10.17 1.41 8.27
N LYS A 10 10.04 0.34 7.48
CA LYS A 10 10.62 -0.97 7.78
C LYS A 10 12.15 -1.00 7.68
N GLU A 11 12.75 -0.19 6.82
CA GLU A 11 14.22 -0.11 6.67
C GLU A 11 14.94 0.30 7.96
N PHE A 12 14.27 1.07 8.81
CA PHE A 12 14.78 1.39 10.15
C PHE A 12 14.92 0.12 11.01
N PHE A 13 14.08 -0.89 10.83
CA PHE A 13 14.10 -2.14 11.58
C PHE A 13 14.95 -3.22 10.90
N ASN A 14 16.24 -2.92 10.70
CA ASN A 14 17.20 -3.89 10.18
C ASN A 14 17.46 -5.06 11.17
N GLU A 15 18.22 -6.07 10.74
CA GLU A 15 18.46 -7.29 11.54
C GLU A 15 19.12 -7.01 12.90
N GLU A 16 19.99 -6.00 12.99
CA GLU A 16 20.60 -5.57 14.24
C GLU A 16 19.57 -4.92 15.18
N ALA A 17 18.76 -4.01 14.64
CA ALA A 17 17.66 -3.36 15.34
C ALA A 17 16.67 -4.38 15.90
N LEU A 18 16.23 -5.32 15.07
CA LEU A 18 15.29 -6.37 15.46
C LEU A 18 15.87 -7.28 16.55
N SER A 19 17.17 -7.60 16.47
CA SER A 19 17.86 -8.41 17.48
C SER A 19 17.92 -7.69 18.83
N LYS A 20 18.33 -6.41 18.82
CA LYS A 20 18.37 -5.57 20.03
C LYS A 20 16.98 -5.40 20.65
N LEU A 21 15.96 -5.19 19.83
CA LEU A 21 14.57 -5.09 20.26
C LEU A 21 14.08 -6.40 20.89
N GLY A 22 14.36 -7.53 20.24
CA GLY A 22 14.03 -8.86 20.80
C GLY A 22 14.62 -9.06 22.19
N ASN A 23 15.92 -8.80 22.34
CA ASN A 23 16.60 -8.91 23.63
C ASN A 23 16.00 -7.99 24.70
N SER A 24 15.67 -6.73 24.34
CA SER A 24 15.13 -5.76 25.29
C SER A 24 13.67 -6.02 25.69
N LEU A 25 12.90 -6.67 24.81
CA LEU A 25 11.50 -7.03 25.03
C LEU A 25 11.32 -8.44 25.63
N GLY A 26 12.39 -9.24 25.67
CA GLY A 26 12.31 -10.65 26.05
C GLY A 26 11.60 -11.52 25.01
N GLU A 27 11.70 -11.12 23.74
CA GLU A 27 11.00 -11.75 22.61
C GLU A 27 12.02 -12.21 21.55
N ASN A 28 11.65 -13.21 20.75
CA ASN A 28 12.48 -13.63 19.62
C ASN A 28 12.46 -12.58 18.49
N LYS A 29 13.60 -12.39 17.82
CA LYS A 29 13.78 -11.47 16.68
C LYS A 29 12.70 -11.59 15.59
N GLU A 30 12.37 -12.78 15.14
CA GLU A 30 11.34 -13.05 14.13
C GLU A 30 9.94 -12.68 14.64
N LYS A 31 9.67 -12.91 15.94
CA LYS A 31 8.41 -12.48 16.56
C LYS A 31 8.32 -10.95 16.61
N VAL A 32 9.42 -10.25 16.93
CA VAL A 32 9.49 -8.79 16.85
C VAL A 32 9.33 -8.30 15.42
N LYS A 33 9.97 -8.94 14.44
CA LYS A 33 9.83 -8.62 13.01
C LYS A 33 8.38 -8.73 12.54
N SER A 34 7.70 -9.81 12.91
CA SER A 34 6.28 -10.00 12.64
C SER A 34 5.41 -8.94 13.34
N ALA A 35 5.73 -8.60 14.59
CA ALA A 35 5.02 -7.57 15.35
C ALA A 35 5.16 -6.18 14.69
N ILE A 36 6.37 -5.78 14.31
CA ILE A 36 6.63 -4.54 13.55
C ILE A 36 5.87 -4.54 12.22
N GLY A 37 5.79 -5.69 11.54
CA GLY A 37 4.99 -5.87 10.33
C GLY A 37 3.50 -5.58 10.50
N THR A 38 2.96 -5.69 11.72
CA THR A 38 1.57 -5.36 12.05
C THR A 38 1.43 -3.94 12.62
N ILE A 39 2.40 -3.51 13.43
CA ILE A 39 2.38 -2.23 14.16
C ILE A 39 2.60 -1.03 13.24
N VAL A 40 3.58 -1.11 12.32
CA VAL A 40 3.91 0.00 11.43
C VAL A 40 2.73 0.37 10.51
N PRO A 41 2.07 -0.57 9.80
CA PRO A 41 0.87 -0.23 9.02
C PRO A 41 -0.28 0.32 9.88
N SER A 42 -0.42 -0.16 11.13
CA SER A 42 -1.46 0.31 12.05
C SER A 42 -1.26 1.77 12.46
N LEU A 43 -0.01 2.20 12.65
CA LEU A 43 0.31 3.60 12.92
C LEU A 43 -0.01 4.50 11.72
N PHE A 44 0.33 4.06 10.51
CA PHE A 44 -0.05 4.79 9.30
C PHE A 44 -1.56 4.90 9.13
N LEU A 45 -2.32 3.83 9.39
CA LEU A 45 -3.79 3.86 9.36
C LEU A 45 -4.38 4.78 10.44
N GLY A 46 -3.78 4.80 11.63
CA GLY A 46 -4.13 5.76 12.67
C GLY A 46 -3.95 7.20 12.20
N LEU A 47 -2.79 7.52 11.63
CA LEU A 47 -2.48 8.84 11.09
C LEU A 47 -3.37 9.24 9.91
N GLN A 48 -3.67 8.29 9.02
CA GLN A 48 -4.50 8.52 7.84
C GLN A 48 -5.95 8.91 8.20
N LYS A 49 -6.44 8.45 9.36
CA LYS A 49 -7.77 8.80 9.85
C LYS A 49 -7.85 10.25 10.29
N GLU A 50 -6.74 10.81 10.75
CA GLU A 50 -6.65 12.20 11.16
C GLU A 50 -6.56 13.10 9.93
N SER A 51 -7.43 14.11 9.81
CA SER A 51 -7.46 15.01 8.67
C SER A 51 -7.45 16.48 9.09
N GLY A 52 -6.91 17.34 8.23
CA GLY A 52 -6.87 18.79 8.44
C GLY A 52 -6.13 19.19 9.72
N THR A 53 -6.85 19.78 10.67
CA THR A 53 -6.29 20.35 11.90
C THR A 53 -5.73 19.30 12.86
N GLY A 54 -6.33 18.10 12.91
CA GLY A 54 -5.86 17.01 13.77
C GLY A 54 -4.48 16.50 13.38
N LEU A 55 -4.30 16.18 12.10
CA LEU A 55 -3.01 15.75 11.56
C LEU A 55 -1.92 16.82 11.71
N ASN A 56 -2.26 18.09 11.50
CA ASN A 56 -1.31 19.19 11.67
C ASN A 56 -0.81 19.30 13.12
N ALA A 57 -1.70 19.16 14.11
CA ALA A 57 -1.31 19.16 15.53
C ALA A 57 -0.39 17.98 15.87
N ILE A 58 -0.67 16.80 15.31
CA ILE A 58 0.18 15.61 15.48
C ILE A 58 1.56 15.84 14.86
N LEU A 59 1.63 16.41 13.66
CA LEU A 59 2.89 16.69 12.97
C LEU A 59 3.75 17.71 13.72
N GLU A 60 3.16 18.76 14.27
CA GLU A 60 3.89 19.74 15.09
C GLU A 60 4.47 19.11 16.36
N LYS A 61 3.69 18.27 17.06
CA LYS A 61 4.20 17.50 18.21
C LYS A 61 5.32 16.55 17.80
N ALA A 62 5.12 15.80 16.72
CA ALA A 62 6.12 14.87 16.20
C ALA A 62 7.40 15.59 15.77
N LYS A 63 7.30 16.79 15.19
CA LYS A 63 8.45 17.63 14.85
C LYS A 63 9.23 18.09 16.08
N GLN A 64 8.53 18.46 17.15
CA GLN A 64 9.16 18.80 18.42
C GLN A 64 9.94 17.62 19.01
N TYR A 65 9.44 16.39 18.85
CA TYR A 65 10.08 15.19 19.41
C TYR A 65 11.15 14.60 18.50
N PHE A 66 10.97 14.70 17.17
CA PHE A 66 11.75 13.95 16.20
C PHE A 66 12.46 14.83 15.14
N GLY A 67 12.40 16.16 15.23
CA GLY A 67 12.98 17.06 14.22
C GLY A 67 14.48 16.84 13.99
N ASP A 68 15.23 16.55 15.06
CA ASP A 68 16.67 16.25 15.02
C ASP A 68 16.98 14.74 15.14
N PHE A 69 15.97 13.89 14.94
CA PHE A 69 16.05 12.48 15.26
C PHE A 69 17.08 11.72 14.41
N LYS A 70 17.85 10.86 15.08
CA LYS A 70 18.76 9.89 14.48
C LYS A 70 18.38 8.49 14.97
N PHE A 71 17.86 7.66 14.06
CA PHE A 71 17.34 6.35 14.44
C PHE A 71 18.41 5.43 15.02
N ASP A 72 19.63 5.48 14.49
CA ASP A 72 20.74 4.68 15.00
C ASP A 72 21.07 5.02 16.46
N ASP A 73 21.00 6.30 16.84
CA ASP A 73 21.25 6.75 18.22
C ASP A 73 20.15 6.29 19.19
N TYR A 74 18.93 6.15 18.69
CA TYR A 74 17.77 5.71 19.45
C TYR A 74 17.80 4.21 19.77
N LEU A 75 18.39 3.40 18.87
CA LEU A 75 18.60 1.97 19.07
C LEU A 75 19.95 1.63 19.72
N LYS A 76 20.77 2.63 20.08
CA LYS A 76 21.96 2.37 20.89
C LYS A 76 21.55 1.78 22.23
N THR A 77 22.20 0.69 22.59
CA THR A 77 22.10 0.11 23.91
C THR A 77 22.79 1.05 24.89
N ASN A 78 22.06 1.51 25.89
CA ASN A 78 22.60 2.22 27.02
C ASN A 78 23.60 1.30 27.72
N THR A 79 24.85 1.76 27.84
CA THR A 79 25.96 0.96 28.38
C THR A 79 25.83 0.68 29.88
N GLU A 80 24.99 1.43 30.60
CA GLU A 80 24.75 1.28 32.03
C GLU A 80 23.60 0.30 32.31
N THR A 81 22.55 0.32 31.49
CA THR A 81 21.35 -0.50 31.70
C THR A 81 21.29 -1.75 30.83
N GLY A 82 22.10 -1.82 29.76
CA GLY A 82 22.06 -2.91 28.79
C GLY A 82 20.79 -2.93 27.93
N ARG A 83 19.94 -1.89 28.01
CA ARG A 83 18.68 -1.75 27.27
C ARG A 83 18.82 -0.69 26.18
N ILE A 84 17.98 -0.73 25.14
CA ILE A 84 18.01 0.34 24.13
C ILE A 84 17.52 1.67 24.73
N ASN A 85 18.10 2.80 24.31
CA ASN A 85 17.77 4.13 24.82
C ASN A 85 16.26 4.43 24.80
N GLY A 86 15.53 3.96 23.78
CA GLY A 86 14.07 4.07 23.69
C GLY A 86 13.25 3.15 24.61
N LEU A 87 13.87 2.20 25.33
CA LEU A 87 13.23 1.20 26.21
C LEU A 87 13.79 1.20 27.64
N VAL A 88 14.46 2.25 28.09
CA VAL A 88 15.03 2.31 29.45
C VAL A 88 13.89 2.35 30.48
N ASP A 89 13.79 1.29 31.30
CA ASP A 89 12.65 0.99 32.19
C ASP A 89 12.60 1.84 33.49
N SER A 90 13.06 3.09 33.51
CA SER A 90 13.05 3.88 34.76
C SER A 90 12.66 5.35 34.64
N GLU A 91 12.47 5.85 33.43
CA GLU A 91 11.61 7.02 33.24
C GLU A 91 10.42 6.57 32.39
N PRO A 92 9.17 6.96 32.73
CA PRO A 92 8.04 6.66 31.87
C PRO A 92 8.41 7.11 30.47
N ILE A 93 8.28 6.19 29.49
CA ILE A 93 8.37 6.47 28.05
C ILE A 93 8.02 7.94 27.88
N SER A 94 9.00 8.81 27.55
CA SER A 94 8.90 10.24 27.87
C SER A 94 7.48 10.73 27.62
N PRO A 95 6.82 11.43 28.57
CA PRO A 95 5.35 11.61 28.65
C PRO A 95 4.66 12.03 27.33
N HIS A 96 5.46 12.56 26.44
CA HIS A 96 5.25 12.90 25.04
C HIS A 96 4.89 11.75 24.07
N HIS A 97 5.40 10.52 24.23
CA HIS A 97 5.13 9.43 23.27
C HIS A 97 3.72 8.85 23.42
N ASN A 98 3.27 8.68 24.66
CA ASN A 98 1.89 8.27 24.92
C ASN A 98 0.92 9.37 24.47
N ASP A 99 1.25 10.65 24.69
CA ASP A 99 0.45 11.76 24.16
C ASP A 99 0.35 11.73 22.62
N LEU A 100 1.42 11.38 21.91
CA LEU A 100 1.38 11.25 20.46
C LEU A 100 0.53 10.05 20.00
N LEU A 101 0.67 8.88 20.63
CA LEU A 101 -0.17 7.72 20.33
C LEU A 101 -1.65 7.97 20.62
N GLN A 102 -1.94 8.64 21.73
CA GLN A 102 -3.30 9.08 22.09
C GLN A 102 -3.81 10.13 21.10
N SER A 103 -2.95 11.01 20.58
CA SER A 103 -3.33 11.95 19.52
C SER A 103 -3.63 11.24 18.19
N ILE A 104 -2.91 10.16 17.86
CA ILE A 104 -3.09 9.36 16.63
C ILE A 104 -4.34 8.48 16.69
N PHE A 105 -4.58 7.83 17.82
CA PHE A 105 -5.64 6.82 17.94
C PHE A 105 -6.89 7.33 18.69
N GLY A 106 -6.79 8.49 19.34
CA GLY A 106 -7.84 9.09 20.15
C GLY A 106 -8.33 8.15 21.25
N GLY A 107 -9.61 8.26 21.59
CA GLY A 107 -10.27 7.41 22.59
C GLY A 107 -10.36 5.92 22.24
N LYS A 108 -9.76 5.46 21.13
CA LYS A 108 -9.68 4.05 20.76
C LYS A 108 -8.32 3.41 21.07
N PHE A 109 -7.38 4.16 21.64
CA PHE A 109 -6.03 3.68 21.89
C PHE A 109 -6.00 2.31 22.60
N ASP A 110 -6.73 2.15 23.72
CA ASP A 110 -6.78 0.89 24.48
C ASP A 110 -7.36 -0.28 23.67
N THR A 111 -8.35 0.01 22.80
CA THR A 111 -8.94 -0.99 21.90
C THR A 111 -7.92 -1.43 20.85
N ILE A 112 -7.13 -0.49 20.33
CA ILE A 112 -6.09 -0.80 19.34
C ILE A 112 -4.96 -1.59 19.98
N VAL A 113 -4.50 -1.20 21.17
CA VAL A 113 -3.48 -1.93 21.93
C VAL A 113 -3.91 -3.38 22.19
N SER A 114 -5.16 -3.60 22.64
CA SER A 114 -5.69 -4.95 22.90
C SER A 114 -5.89 -5.78 21.62
N THR A 115 -6.35 -5.15 20.53
CA THR A 115 -6.52 -5.83 19.23
C THR A 115 -5.17 -6.24 18.64
N LEU A 116 -4.19 -5.33 18.65
CA LEU A 116 -2.82 -5.61 18.20
C LEU A 116 -2.15 -6.68 19.06
N GLY A 117 -2.29 -6.60 20.39
CA GLY A 117 -1.77 -7.60 21.31
C GLY A 117 -2.30 -9.00 21.03
N SER A 118 -3.61 -9.09 20.72
CA SER A 118 -4.24 -10.35 20.32
C SER A 118 -3.69 -10.87 18.99
N ALA A 119 -3.47 -10.00 18.00
CA ALA A 119 -2.98 -10.37 16.69
C ALA A 119 -1.51 -10.83 16.67
N ILE A 120 -0.65 -10.19 17.49
CA ILE A 120 0.79 -10.48 17.50
C ILE A 120 1.22 -11.39 18.67
N GLY A 121 0.27 -11.79 19.52
CA GLY A 121 0.54 -12.62 20.70
C GLY A 121 1.42 -11.92 21.74
N ALA A 122 1.13 -10.65 22.03
CA ALA A 122 1.86 -9.82 22.99
C ALA A 122 0.91 -9.15 23.99
N ASN A 123 1.43 -8.82 25.18
CA ASN A 123 0.67 -8.06 26.16
C ASN A 123 0.61 -6.56 25.79
N GLY A 124 -0.32 -5.82 26.40
CA GLY A 124 -0.52 -4.39 26.11
C GLY A 124 0.73 -3.54 26.29
N ALA A 125 1.51 -3.77 27.36
CA ALA A 125 2.73 -3.02 27.61
C ALA A 125 3.80 -3.24 26.52
N THR A 126 3.94 -4.47 26.00
CA THR A 126 4.83 -4.76 24.86
C THR A 126 4.35 -4.08 23.59
N VAL A 127 3.04 -4.08 23.34
CA VAL A 127 2.43 -3.40 22.18
C VAL A 127 2.66 -1.90 22.24
N GLU A 128 2.42 -1.26 23.38
CA GLU A 128 2.64 0.17 23.59
C GLU A 128 4.10 0.57 23.40
N LYS A 129 5.03 -0.25 23.91
CA LYS A 129 6.47 -0.07 23.70
C LYS A 129 6.81 -0.13 22.22
N LEU A 130 6.33 -1.15 21.50
CA LEU A 130 6.59 -1.31 20.07
C LEU A 130 5.94 -0.20 19.22
N LEU A 131 4.73 0.25 19.57
CA LEU A 131 4.08 1.40 18.96
C LEU A 131 4.94 2.66 19.13
N SER A 132 5.35 2.95 20.37
CA SER A 132 6.18 4.12 20.67
C SER A 132 7.51 4.09 19.92
N LEU A 133 8.18 2.94 19.90
CA LEU A 133 9.44 2.72 19.17
C LEU A 133 9.29 2.88 17.65
N SER A 134 8.09 2.66 17.12
CA SER A 134 7.81 2.75 15.69
C SER A 134 7.42 4.15 15.24
N LEU A 135 7.06 5.05 16.16
CA LEU A 135 6.72 6.43 15.81
C LEU A 135 7.83 7.15 15.04
N PRO A 136 9.10 7.14 15.47
CA PRO A 136 10.13 7.87 14.75
C PRO A 136 10.34 7.35 13.33
N ALA A 137 10.34 6.02 13.13
CA ALA A 137 10.46 5.42 11.80
C ALA A 137 9.28 5.82 10.89
N VAL A 138 8.05 5.80 11.42
CA VAL A 138 6.85 6.23 10.70
C VAL A 138 6.94 7.71 10.34
N PHE A 139 7.23 8.61 11.29
CA PHE A 139 7.35 10.03 11.00
C PHE A 139 8.54 10.37 10.10
N SER A 140 9.69 9.71 10.26
CA SER A 140 10.82 9.87 9.34
C SER A 140 10.44 9.46 7.92
N SER A 141 9.70 8.36 7.73
CA SER A 141 9.23 7.98 6.40
C SER A 141 8.25 9.00 5.79
N LEU A 142 7.32 9.54 6.58
CA LEU A 142 6.33 10.53 6.13
C LEU A 142 6.97 11.87 5.76
N THR A 143 8.01 12.25 6.49
CA THR A 143 8.64 13.57 6.42
C THR A 143 9.92 13.58 5.62
N GLN A 144 10.26 12.49 4.93
CA GLN A 144 11.52 12.34 4.20
C GLN A 144 12.73 12.64 5.12
N ASN A 145 12.83 11.87 6.21
CA ASN A 145 13.83 12.01 7.28
C ASN A 145 13.84 13.40 7.94
N GLY A 146 12.66 13.95 8.20
CA GLY A 146 12.48 15.22 8.92
C GLY A 146 12.63 16.47 8.05
N THR A 147 12.78 16.34 6.73
CA THR A 147 12.97 17.48 5.82
C THR A 147 11.66 18.13 5.37
N ASN A 148 10.54 17.40 5.39
CA ASN A 148 9.24 17.86 4.91
C ASN A 148 8.10 17.58 5.90
N TRP A 149 7.80 18.55 6.77
CA TRP A 149 6.70 18.49 7.75
C TRP A 149 5.38 19.08 7.25
N ASN A 150 5.24 19.31 5.93
CA ASN A 150 4.04 19.95 5.39
C ASN A 150 2.82 19.01 5.49
N ALA A 151 1.79 19.41 6.24
CA ALA A 151 0.61 18.60 6.49
C ALA A 151 -0.12 18.17 5.20
N SER A 152 -0.21 19.04 4.19
CA SER A 152 -0.84 18.70 2.90
C SER A 152 -0.03 17.65 2.13
N ALA A 153 1.30 17.76 2.14
CA ALA A 153 2.17 16.77 1.52
C ALA A 153 2.10 15.42 2.23
N VAL A 154 2.09 15.42 3.57
CA VAL A 154 1.95 14.21 4.39
C VAL A 154 0.58 13.57 4.18
N THR A 155 -0.50 14.37 4.15
CA THR A 155 -1.87 13.87 3.88
C THR A 155 -1.91 13.16 2.53
N ARG A 156 -1.34 13.77 1.49
CA ARG A 156 -1.28 13.17 0.17
C ARG A 156 -0.53 11.84 0.19
N LEU A 157 0.64 11.76 0.84
CA LEU A 157 1.40 10.52 0.95
C LEU A 157 0.63 9.41 1.70
N LEU A 158 -0.08 9.76 2.78
CA LEU A 158 -0.95 8.85 3.52
C LEU A 158 -2.10 8.33 2.66
N ASP A 159 -2.75 9.21 1.88
CA ASP A 159 -3.86 8.85 1.01
C ASP A 159 -3.43 8.02 -0.21
N GLU A 160 -2.28 8.32 -0.81
CA GLU A 160 -1.67 7.55 -1.90
C GLU A 160 -1.33 6.12 -1.44
N ASN A 161 -0.83 5.96 -0.21
CA ASN A 161 -0.42 4.66 0.32
C ASN A 161 -1.49 3.92 1.15
N LYS A 162 -2.71 4.46 1.29
CA LYS A 162 -3.74 3.92 2.20
C LYS A 162 -4.04 2.43 2.01
N HIS A 163 -4.08 2.00 0.75
CA HIS A 163 -4.39 0.61 0.39
C HIS A 163 -3.25 -0.33 0.81
N ASN A 164 -2.00 0.14 0.75
CA ASN A 164 -0.83 -0.63 1.15
C ASN A 164 -0.80 -0.87 2.66
N PHE A 165 -1.25 0.09 3.46
CA PHE A 165 -1.33 -0.07 4.92
C PHE A 165 -2.38 -1.12 5.31
N ALA A 166 -3.58 -1.03 4.72
CA ALA A 166 -4.64 -1.99 4.98
C ALA A 166 -4.26 -3.41 4.53
N ALA A 167 -3.63 -3.55 3.36
CA ALA A 167 -3.20 -4.84 2.83
C ALA A 167 -2.06 -5.50 3.63
N ALA A 168 -1.26 -4.71 4.35
CA ALA A 168 -0.16 -5.21 5.16
C ALA A 168 -0.59 -5.74 6.54
N LEU A 169 -1.85 -5.53 6.95
CA LEU A 169 -2.36 -6.05 8.20
C LEU A 169 -2.67 -7.55 8.11
N PRO A 170 -2.43 -8.32 9.19
CA PRO A 170 -2.79 -9.74 9.23
C PRO A 170 -4.31 -9.92 9.10
N ALA A 171 -4.71 -10.99 8.40
CA ALA A 171 -6.11 -11.36 8.24
C ALA A 171 -6.78 -11.53 9.62
N GLY A 172 -7.94 -10.89 9.81
CA GLY A 172 -8.65 -10.86 11.09
C GLY A 172 -8.40 -9.62 11.93
N LEU A 173 -7.36 -8.83 11.65
CA LEU A 173 -7.21 -7.48 12.18
C LEU A 173 -8.12 -6.54 11.38
N GLY A 174 -9.40 -6.47 11.75
CA GLY A 174 -10.40 -5.72 11.01
C GLY A 174 -10.10 -4.22 10.99
N LEU A 175 -10.24 -3.58 9.81
CA LEU A 175 -10.16 -2.12 9.66
C LEU A 175 -11.15 -1.38 10.59
N GLY A 176 -12.24 -2.05 10.98
CA GLY A 176 -13.21 -1.52 11.96
C GLY A 176 -12.59 -1.17 13.33
N ALA A 177 -11.47 -1.81 13.71
CA ALA A 177 -10.72 -1.43 14.92
C ALA A 177 -10.17 0.01 14.82
N PHE A 178 -9.81 0.43 13.61
CA PHE A 178 -9.30 1.77 13.31
C PHE A 178 -10.46 2.75 12.98
N GLY A 179 -11.55 2.23 12.40
CA GLY A 179 -12.80 2.94 12.13
C GLY A 179 -13.36 2.57 10.77
N SER A 180 -14.65 2.85 10.54
CA SER A 180 -15.20 2.72 9.18
C SER A 180 -14.60 3.80 8.29
N PRO A 181 -14.22 3.49 7.03
CA PRO A 181 -13.92 4.54 6.07
C PRO A 181 -15.17 5.41 5.94
N VAL A 182 -14.98 6.73 5.99
CA VAL A 182 -16.03 7.71 5.74
C VAL A 182 -16.70 7.33 4.42
N THR A 183 -17.93 6.85 4.52
CA THR A 183 -18.74 6.46 3.38
C THR A 183 -19.33 7.75 2.83
N THR A 184 -18.73 8.31 1.79
CA THR A 184 -19.50 9.15 0.87
C THR A 184 -20.44 8.22 0.13
N SER A 185 -21.73 8.33 0.46
CA SER A 185 -22.83 7.72 -0.27
C SER A 185 -22.78 8.15 -1.73
N GLY A 186 -22.17 7.34 -2.57
CA GLY A 186 -22.24 7.38 -4.03
C GLY A 186 -22.70 6.01 -4.50
N GLU A 187 -23.91 5.98 -5.02
CA GLU A 187 -24.64 4.82 -5.53
C GLU A 187 -23.80 4.00 -6.52
N VAL A 188 -23.65 2.70 -6.23
CA VAL A 188 -23.01 1.73 -7.13
C VAL A 188 -24.03 1.35 -8.21
N VAL A 189 -23.86 1.87 -9.42
CA VAL A 189 -24.54 1.35 -10.60
C VAL A 189 -23.58 0.43 -11.35
N THR A 190 -23.89 -0.86 -11.34
CA THR A 190 -23.26 -1.91 -12.16
C THR A 190 -23.61 -1.76 -13.64
N PRO A 191 -22.67 -1.85 -14.60
CA PRO A 191 -23.02 -1.92 -16.01
C PRO A 191 -23.24 -3.39 -16.42
N THR A 192 -24.46 -3.72 -16.85
CA THR A 192 -24.72 -4.91 -17.67
C THR A 192 -24.78 -4.46 -19.13
N ALA A 193 -23.90 -5.02 -19.95
CA ALA A 193 -23.93 -4.90 -21.40
C ALA A 193 -25.06 -5.76 -21.97
N ASN A 194 -25.86 -5.22 -22.90
CA ASN A 194 -25.86 -5.65 -24.31
C ASN A 194 -26.93 -4.94 -25.16
N THR A 195 -26.49 -4.41 -26.32
CA THR A 195 -27.12 -4.55 -27.67
C THR A 195 -28.39 -3.69 -27.90
N THR A 196 -28.60 -2.81 -28.90
CA THR A 196 -28.03 -2.46 -30.22
C THR A 196 -28.89 -1.27 -30.73
N VAL A 197 -28.33 -0.14 -31.21
CA VAL A 197 -28.13 0.25 -32.63
C VAL A 197 -29.06 1.39 -33.10
N ASP A 198 -28.42 2.37 -33.78
CA ASP A 198 -28.88 3.43 -34.69
C ASP A 198 -29.79 4.57 -34.18
N ASP A 199 -29.67 5.84 -34.60
CA ASP A 199 -28.73 6.63 -35.42
C ASP A 199 -29.20 8.11 -35.28
N LYS A 200 -28.32 9.06 -35.63
CA LYS A 200 -28.51 10.51 -35.90
C LYS A 200 -28.26 11.54 -34.79
N SER A 201 -27.00 11.95 -34.76
CA SER A 201 -26.50 13.32 -35.05
C SER A 201 -27.18 14.52 -34.40
N ILE A 202 -26.46 15.22 -33.49
CA ILE A 202 -26.32 16.69 -33.49
C ILE A 202 -24.87 17.08 -33.15
N GLU A 203 -24.43 18.10 -33.88
CA GLU A 203 -23.09 18.62 -34.11
C GLU A 203 -22.46 19.38 -32.93
N ALA A 204 -21.13 19.47 -33.02
CA ALA A 204 -20.24 20.22 -32.15
C ALA A 204 -20.42 21.74 -32.29
N VAL A 205 -20.45 22.44 -31.15
CA VAL A 205 -20.27 23.89 -31.08
C VAL A 205 -18.80 24.17 -30.73
N LEU A 206 -18.01 24.51 -31.76
CA LEU A 206 -16.69 25.12 -31.60
C LEU A 206 -16.85 26.64 -31.55
N VAL A 207 -16.52 27.23 -30.40
CA VAL A 207 -16.39 28.68 -30.22
C VAL A 207 -15.03 29.10 -30.80
N SER A 208 -15.04 30.02 -31.75
CA SER A 208 -13.84 30.71 -32.24
C SER A 208 -14.04 32.23 -32.30
N VAL A 209 -12.96 32.92 -31.96
CA VAL A 209 -12.78 34.35 -31.65
C VAL A 209 -12.91 35.23 -32.91
N PRO A 210 -13.46 36.47 -32.83
CA PRO A 210 -13.58 37.33 -33.99
C PRO A 210 -12.28 38.11 -34.29
N VAL A 211 -11.91 38.17 -35.56
CA VAL A 211 -10.99 39.16 -36.13
C VAL A 211 -11.78 39.97 -37.16
N ASP A 212 -11.90 41.26 -36.89
CA ASP A 212 -12.63 42.24 -37.68
C ASP A 212 -11.75 42.85 -38.78
N LYS A 213 -12.26 42.89 -40.02
CA LYS A 213 -11.80 43.73 -41.12
C LYS A 213 -12.99 44.07 -42.02
N ASP A 214 -13.44 45.32 -41.93
CA ASP A 214 -14.22 46.06 -42.92
C ASP A 214 -13.49 46.21 -44.28
N PRO A 215 -14.13 46.74 -45.35
CA PRO A 215 -15.56 46.68 -45.73
C PRO A 215 -15.75 46.41 -47.25
N ALA A 216 -16.96 46.05 -47.68
CA ALA A 216 -17.37 46.19 -49.09
C ALA A 216 -18.83 46.63 -49.22
N ILE A 217 -18.99 47.77 -49.88
CA ILE A 217 -20.22 48.47 -50.26
C ILE A 217 -20.75 47.87 -51.57
N ILE A 218 -22.03 47.45 -51.65
CA ILE A 218 -22.94 47.69 -52.81
C ILE A 218 -24.42 47.70 -52.34
N HIS A 219 -25.18 48.60 -52.95
CA HIS A 219 -26.56 49.07 -52.74
C HIS A 219 -27.69 48.12 -53.23
N PRO A 220 -28.99 48.49 -53.04
CA PRO A 220 -30.11 47.59 -52.76
C PRO A 220 -31.14 47.46 -53.89
N GLU A 221 -32.04 46.48 -53.76
CA GLU A 221 -33.31 46.40 -54.48
C GLU A 221 -34.24 45.38 -53.78
N ASN A 222 -35.58 45.39 -53.84
CA ASN A 222 -36.65 46.35 -53.57
C ASN A 222 -37.96 45.51 -53.55
N VAL A 223 -38.92 45.84 -52.68
CA VAL A 223 -40.39 45.53 -52.69
C VAL A 223 -40.87 44.05 -52.76
N THR A 224 -41.64 43.57 -51.78
CA THR A 224 -43.13 43.66 -51.76
C THR A 224 -43.75 42.97 -50.55
N ASP A 225 -44.73 43.68 -49.99
CA ASP A 225 -45.64 43.31 -48.91
C ASP A 225 -46.59 42.15 -49.28
N GLU A 226 -46.92 41.30 -48.31
CA GLU A 226 -48.30 40.83 -48.16
C GLU A 226 -48.59 40.52 -46.68
N ALA A 227 -49.59 41.22 -46.16
CA ALA A 227 -50.13 41.11 -44.82
C ALA A 227 -51.36 40.21 -44.82
N VAL A 228 -51.47 39.23 -43.91
CA VAL A 228 -52.76 38.80 -43.35
C VAL A 228 -52.55 38.36 -41.90
N SER A 229 -53.23 39.10 -41.02
CA SER A 229 -53.48 38.87 -39.61
C SER A 229 -54.27 37.59 -39.35
N ARG A 230 -53.97 36.88 -38.25
CA ARG A 230 -54.97 36.16 -37.46
C ARG A 230 -54.49 35.93 -36.02
N GLU A 231 -55.46 36.09 -35.14
CA GLU A 231 -55.37 36.48 -33.74
C GLU A 231 -55.05 35.34 -32.79
N GLU A 232 -54.53 35.74 -31.62
CA GLU A 232 -54.39 34.94 -30.40
C GLU A 232 -55.72 34.34 -29.94
N GLU A 233 -55.70 33.09 -29.47
CA GLU A 233 -56.45 32.72 -28.26
C GLU A 233 -55.70 31.63 -27.48
N LEU A 234 -55.16 32.02 -26.31
CA LEU A 234 -54.59 31.13 -25.31
C LEU A 234 -55.72 30.43 -24.53
N THR A 235 -55.87 29.12 -24.64
CA THR A 235 -56.62 28.31 -23.65
C THR A 235 -55.66 27.60 -22.71
N VAL A 236 -55.60 28.09 -21.47
CA VAL A 236 -54.90 27.49 -20.33
C VAL A 236 -55.70 26.29 -19.83
N VAL A 237 -55.09 25.09 -19.85
CA VAL A 237 -55.62 23.89 -19.18
C VAL A 237 -54.75 23.61 -17.94
N PRO A 238 -55.30 23.55 -16.72
CA PRO A 238 -54.52 23.23 -15.52
C PRO A 238 -54.17 21.73 -15.45
N PRO A 239 -53.02 21.36 -14.84
CA PRO A 239 -52.61 19.96 -14.71
C PRO A 239 -53.45 19.20 -13.67
N ILE A 240 -53.88 18.00 -14.06
CA ILE A 240 -54.58 17.00 -13.26
C ILE A 240 -53.60 16.36 -12.27
N VAL A 241 -53.92 16.43 -10.97
CA VAL A 241 -53.20 15.75 -9.88
C VAL A 241 -53.75 14.33 -9.74
N PRO A 242 -52.92 13.27 -9.76
CA PRO A 242 -53.39 11.90 -9.53
C PRO A 242 -53.68 11.62 -8.03
N PRO A 243 -54.64 10.72 -7.72
CA PRO A 243 -55.09 10.45 -6.35
C PRO A 243 -54.06 9.64 -5.52
N ILE A 244 -53.96 9.99 -4.24
CA ILE A 244 -53.14 9.34 -3.23
C ILE A 244 -53.93 8.17 -2.62
N ASP A 245 -53.50 6.94 -2.86
CA ASP A 245 -54.06 5.75 -2.22
C ASP A 245 -53.35 5.41 -0.90
N HIS A 246 -54.15 5.46 0.16
CA HIS A 246 -54.21 4.64 1.38
C HIS A 246 -52.92 4.01 1.99
N VAL A 247 -52.47 4.62 3.10
CA VAL A 247 -51.54 4.04 4.09
C VAL A 247 -52.33 3.29 5.18
N PRO A 248 -51.98 2.04 5.56
CA PRO A 248 -52.61 1.36 6.69
C PRO A 248 -52.13 1.89 8.05
N ILE A 249 -53.09 2.14 8.94
CA ILE A 249 -52.91 2.64 10.30
C ILE A 249 -52.53 1.46 11.23
N ILE A 250 -51.40 1.56 11.93
CA ILE A 250 -51.02 0.65 13.02
C ILE A 250 -51.57 1.22 14.35
N PRO A 251 -52.35 0.45 15.14
CA PRO A 251 -52.89 0.95 16.41
C PRO A 251 -51.81 1.04 17.50
N ARG A 252 -51.88 2.13 18.26
CA ARG A 252 -51.00 2.51 19.38
C ARG A 252 -51.43 1.76 20.65
N PRO A 253 -50.51 1.19 21.46
CA PRO A 253 -50.87 0.61 22.75
C PRO A 253 -51.14 1.70 23.80
N PRO A 254 -52.07 1.49 24.76
CA PRO A 254 -52.44 2.50 25.74
C PRO A 254 -51.45 2.59 26.89
N VAL A 255 -51.22 3.82 27.38
CA VAL A 255 -50.45 4.12 28.60
C VAL A 255 -51.40 4.57 29.70
N GLY A 256 -51.31 3.90 30.86
CA GLY A 256 -51.54 4.49 32.18
C GLY A 256 -52.83 4.11 32.92
N ALA A 257 -52.71 3.25 33.93
CA ALA A 257 -53.44 3.37 35.20
C ALA A 257 -52.72 2.59 36.31
N THR A 258 -52.54 3.28 37.44
CA THR A 258 -51.94 2.91 38.72
C THR A 258 -52.75 1.93 39.55
N VAL A 259 -52.11 1.01 40.30
CA VAL A 259 -52.48 0.59 41.68
C VAL A 259 -51.33 -0.22 42.34
N ASP A 260 -51.33 -0.16 43.67
CA ASP A 260 -50.29 -0.33 44.69
C ASP A 260 -49.76 -1.76 45.00
N PRO A 261 -48.72 -1.90 45.86
CA PRO A 261 -47.84 -3.07 45.97
C PRO A 261 -48.24 -4.03 47.10
N LEU A 262 -47.99 -5.33 46.93
CA LEU A 262 -47.89 -6.33 48.01
C LEU A 262 -47.48 -7.70 47.44
N HIS A 263 -46.22 -8.09 47.62
CA HIS A 263 -45.81 -9.28 48.38
C HIS A 263 -44.34 -9.61 48.11
N THR A 264 -43.58 -9.53 49.20
CA THR A 264 -42.27 -10.12 49.40
C THR A 264 -42.37 -11.64 49.37
N GLU A 265 -41.48 -12.33 48.63
CA GLU A 265 -40.89 -13.60 49.09
C GLU A 265 -39.43 -13.71 48.67
N ASN A 266 -38.59 -13.69 49.69
CA ASN A 266 -37.21 -14.15 49.74
C ASN A 266 -37.23 -15.69 49.83
N PRO A 267 -36.14 -16.37 49.43
CA PRO A 267 -35.53 -17.23 50.45
C PRO A 267 -34.02 -17.06 50.52
N GLN A 268 -33.57 -16.63 51.69
CA GLN A 268 -32.28 -17.02 52.25
C GLN A 268 -32.42 -18.39 52.91
N SER A 269 -31.48 -19.29 52.63
CA SER A 269 -30.65 -20.03 53.61
C SER A 269 -29.82 -21.03 52.79
N GLY A 270 -28.55 -21.32 53.04
CA GLY A 270 -27.85 -21.49 54.31
C GLY A 270 -27.22 -22.88 54.25
N GLY A 271 -25.89 -22.97 54.26
CA GLY A 271 -25.21 -24.28 54.17
C GLY A 271 -23.71 -24.15 53.92
N GLY A 272 -22.96 -23.85 54.98
CA GLY A 272 -21.51 -23.94 54.99
C GLY A 272 -21.06 -25.39 54.80
N GLY A 273 -20.08 -25.59 53.93
CA GLY A 273 -19.42 -26.87 53.73
C GLY A 273 -17.99 -26.63 53.26
N ILE A 274 -17.04 -26.93 54.15
CA ILE A 274 -15.61 -27.34 54.03
C ILE A 274 -14.94 -27.56 52.65
N TRP A 275 -15.67 -27.59 51.55
CA TRP A 275 -15.18 -27.79 50.18
C TRP A 275 -14.50 -26.57 49.55
N LYS A 276 -14.74 -25.36 50.03
CA LYS A 276 -14.11 -24.14 49.47
C LYS A 276 -12.65 -23.92 49.89
N LEU A 277 -12.12 -24.72 50.83
CA LEU A 277 -10.71 -24.68 51.22
C LEU A 277 -9.88 -25.83 50.65
N LEU A 278 -10.51 -26.90 50.13
CA LEU A 278 -9.78 -28.05 49.56
C LEU A 278 -9.33 -27.81 48.12
N ILE A 279 -10.11 -27.06 47.33
CA ILE A 279 -9.80 -26.76 45.92
C ILE A 279 -8.44 -26.03 45.75
N PRO A 280 -8.12 -24.96 46.51
CA PRO A 280 -6.81 -24.31 46.39
C PRO A 280 -5.66 -25.19 46.90
N ILE A 281 -5.88 -26.05 47.90
CA ILE A 281 -4.84 -26.95 48.43
C ILE A 281 -4.50 -28.05 47.43
N VAL A 282 -5.50 -28.59 46.71
CA VAL A 282 -5.28 -29.57 45.64
C VAL A 282 -4.56 -28.95 44.45
N ILE A 283 -4.86 -27.70 44.09
CA ILE A 283 -4.16 -26.99 43.01
C ILE A 283 -2.69 -26.71 43.38
N ILE A 284 -2.42 -26.34 44.64
CA ILE A 284 -1.05 -26.14 45.14
C ILE A 284 -0.27 -27.47 45.18
N ALA A 285 -0.92 -28.58 45.56
CA ALA A 285 -0.29 -29.90 45.54
C ALA A 285 0.04 -30.38 44.11
N ILE A 286 -0.82 -30.09 43.13
CA ILE A 286 -0.58 -30.41 41.71
C ILE A 286 0.55 -29.55 41.15
N LEU A 287 0.62 -28.26 41.51
CA LEU A 287 1.72 -27.39 41.10
C LEU A 287 3.06 -27.79 41.74
N TRP A 288 3.06 -28.25 42.99
CA TRP A 288 4.27 -28.79 43.62
C TRP A 288 4.71 -30.13 42.99
N PHE A 289 3.76 -30.97 42.57
CA PHE A 289 4.06 -32.23 41.90
C PHE A 289 4.61 -32.05 40.48
N LEU A 290 4.12 -31.04 39.73
CA LEU A 290 4.57 -30.76 38.36
C LEU A 290 5.91 -30.01 38.29
N PHE A 291 6.30 -29.29 39.35
CA PHE A 291 7.56 -28.52 39.38
C PHE A 291 8.59 -29.03 40.42
N GLY A 292 8.25 -30.06 41.22
CA GLY A 292 9.07 -30.55 42.32
C GLY A 292 10.03 -31.71 42.00
N ARG A 293 10.02 -32.27 40.78
CA ARG A 293 11.01 -33.31 40.39
C ARG A 293 12.23 -32.68 39.72
N GLY A 294 13.06 -32.02 40.53
CA GLY A 294 14.47 -31.86 40.22
C GLY A 294 15.21 -33.17 40.50
N CYS A 295 15.81 -33.79 39.48
CA CYS A 295 16.85 -34.78 39.68
C CYS A 295 18.21 -34.07 39.69
N LYS A 296 18.82 -34.07 40.88
CA LYS A 296 20.24 -33.81 41.12
C LYS A 296 20.91 -35.18 41.22
N GLY A 297 21.98 -35.41 40.47
CA GLY A 297 22.77 -36.64 40.50
C GLY A 297 24.24 -36.32 40.18
N ASP A 298 25.11 -36.80 41.05
CA ASP A 298 26.48 -36.39 41.30
C ASP A 298 27.51 -36.99 40.30
N LYS A 299 28.74 -36.48 40.42
CA LYS A 299 29.97 -36.78 39.68
C LYS A 299 30.33 -38.27 39.65
N ASP A 300 30.84 -38.74 38.51
CA ASP A 300 32.14 -39.43 38.43
C ASP A 300 32.60 -39.61 36.96
N GLN A 301 33.91 -39.51 36.77
CA GLN A 301 34.59 -39.56 35.47
C GLN A 301 34.85 -41.00 35.00
N VAL A 302 34.70 -41.27 33.69
CA VAL A 302 35.63 -42.11 32.91
C VAL A 302 35.66 -41.61 31.46
N ALA A 303 36.86 -41.33 30.98
CA ALA A 303 37.15 -40.89 29.62
C ALA A 303 36.93 -41.99 28.59
N VAL A 304 36.27 -41.66 27.48
CA VAL A 304 36.54 -42.27 26.17
C VAL A 304 36.54 -41.16 25.14
N VAL A 305 37.70 -41.02 24.48
CA VAL A 305 38.01 -40.08 23.42
C VAL A 305 37.16 -40.42 22.19
N ASP A 306 36.42 -39.45 21.67
CA ASP A 306 36.09 -39.45 20.24
C ASP A 306 36.36 -38.06 19.67
N THR A 307 37.31 -38.03 18.75
CA THR A 307 37.88 -36.83 18.15
C THR A 307 37.07 -36.51 16.91
N MET A 308 36.32 -35.41 16.91
CA MET A 308 35.83 -34.79 15.68
C MET A 308 36.36 -33.35 15.64
N GLN A 309 37.34 -33.23 14.76
CA GLN A 309 38.13 -32.09 14.40
C GLN A 309 37.21 -31.07 13.71
N THR A 310 37.00 -29.91 14.33
CA THR A 310 36.30 -28.79 13.72
C THR A 310 37.20 -28.19 12.64
N THR A 311 37.06 -28.66 11.41
CA THR A 311 37.64 -27.98 10.24
C THR A 311 36.83 -26.72 9.99
N ALA A 312 37.49 -25.57 10.07
CA ALA A 312 36.96 -24.29 9.66
C ALA A 312 36.46 -24.37 8.21
N VAL A 313 35.16 -24.17 8.00
CA VAL A 313 34.63 -23.76 6.70
C VAL A 313 34.63 -22.23 6.73
N ASP A 314 35.63 -21.66 6.09
CA ASP A 314 35.68 -20.26 5.68
C ASP A 314 34.41 -19.95 4.90
N THR A 315 33.42 -19.36 5.58
CA THR A 315 32.32 -18.66 4.94
C THR A 315 32.53 -17.19 5.19
N SER A 316 33.51 -16.64 4.50
CA SER A 316 33.57 -15.23 4.17
C SER A 316 32.33 -14.90 3.34
N ILE A 317 31.20 -14.63 4.01
CA ILE A 317 30.10 -13.90 3.39
C ILE A 317 30.65 -12.51 3.12
N THR A 318 31.08 -12.31 1.88
CA THR A 318 31.22 -10.98 1.31
C THR A 318 29.86 -10.33 1.47
N VAL A 319 29.73 -9.44 2.45
CA VAL A 319 28.62 -8.51 2.54
C VAL A 319 28.69 -7.71 1.25
N VAL A 320 27.88 -8.11 0.26
CA VAL A 320 27.53 -7.22 -0.83
C VAL A 320 26.69 -6.15 -0.16
N ALA A 321 27.35 -5.09 0.27
CA ALA A 321 26.70 -3.83 0.54
C ALA A 321 25.84 -3.55 -0.70
N VAL A 322 24.52 -3.65 -0.56
CA VAL A 322 23.61 -3.02 -1.51
C VAL A 322 23.80 -1.53 -1.24
N THR A 323 24.86 -1.00 -1.84
CA THR A 323 24.99 0.42 -2.09
C THR A 323 23.67 0.88 -2.67
N PRO A 324 23.09 2.02 -2.24
CA PRO A 324 22.00 2.61 -2.99
C PRO A 324 22.51 2.73 -4.42
N VAL A 325 21.90 2.01 -5.36
CA VAL A 325 22.32 2.07 -6.76
C VAL A 325 21.94 3.49 -7.21
N VAL A 326 22.87 4.42 -7.04
CA VAL A 326 22.79 5.76 -7.59
C VAL A 326 22.90 5.58 -9.10
N ARG A 327 21.77 5.36 -9.75
CA ARG A 327 21.70 5.29 -11.20
C ARG A 327 21.92 6.70 -11.74
N GLU A 328 22.97 6.86 -12.53
CA GLU A 328 23.30 8.12 -13.20
C GLU A 328 22.12 8.49 -14.12
N SER A 329 21.44 9.61 -13.83
CA SER A 329 20.41 10.15 -14.71
C SER A 329 21.03 10.65 -16.01
N LEU A 330 20.39 10.38 -17.14
CA LEU A 330 20.83 10.73 -18.48
C LEU A 330 19.71 11.46 -19.23
N GLU A 331 20.07 12.49 -20.00
CA GLU A 331 19.18 13.08 -20.99
C GLU A 331 19.42 12.38 -22.34
N VAL A 332 18.43 11.60 -22.80
CA VAL A 332 18.48 10.91 -24.10
C VAL A 332 17.82 11.79 -25.15
N ILE A 333 18.54 12.11 -26.22
CA ILE A 333 18.03 12.92 -27.33
C ILE A 333 17.61 12.00 -28.48
N LEU A 334 16.33 12.10 -28.84
CA LEU A 334 15.71 11.37 -29.94
C LEU A 334 16.02 12.04 -31.31
N PRO A 335 15.91 11.31 -32.43
CA PRO A 335 16.12 11.85 -33.77
C PRO A 335 15.27 13.10 -34.13
N ASP A 336 14.09 13.22 -33.53
CA ASP A 336 13.17 14.36 -33.70
C ASP A 336 13.49 15.56 -32.77
N GLY A 337 14.55 15.44 -31.96
CA GLY A 337 14.99 16.48 -31.02
C GLY A 337 14.32 16.44 -29.66
N VAL A 338 13.38 15.51 -29.41
CA VAL A 338 12.77 15.32 -28.09
C VAL A 338 13.83 14.83 -27.10
N LYS A 339 13.80 15.40 -25.90
CA LYS A 339 14.69 15.08 -24.78
C LYS A 339 13.93 14.24 -23.77
N LEU A 340 14.44 13.05 -23.47
CA LEU A 340 13.88 12.15 -22.47
C LEU A 340 14.75 12.13 -21.23
N GLN A 341 14.12 12.16 -20.05
CA GLN A 341 14.79 11.86 -18.80
C GLN A 341 14.82 10.35 -18.63
N ALA A 342 16.03 9.77 -18.58
CA ALA A 342 16.25 8.33 -18.47
C ALA A 342 17.39 8.03 -17.48
N TYR A 343 17.67 6.75 -17.28
CA TYR A 343 18.86 6.29 -16.56
C TYR A 343 19.89 5.77 -17.55
N LYS A 344 21.16 6.03 -17.27
CA LYS A 344 22.27 5.44 -18.02
C LYS A 344 22.22 3.92 -17.93
N GLY A 345 22.22 3.24 -19.07
CA GLY A 345 22.00 1.81 -19.13
C GLY A 345 20.58 1.36 -18.78
N GLY A 346 19.61 2.27 -18.66
CA GLY A 346 18.19 1.93 -18.61
C GLY A 346 17.64 1.58 -20.00
N ILE A 347 16.36 1.21 -20.06
CA ILE A 347 15.74 0.78 -21.32
C ILE A 347 15.77 1.85 -22.41
N GLU A 348 15.51 3.12 -22.07
CA GLU A 348 15.49 4.21 -23.05
C GLU A 348 16.85 4.41 -23.70
N ASP A 349 17.92 4.38 -22.90
CA ASP A 349 19.29 4.53 -23.38
C ASP A 349 19.68 3.36 -24.29
N GLN A 350 19.49 2.12 -23.81
CA GLN A 350 19.84 0.92 -24.55
C GLN A 350 19.04 0.80 -25.86
N LEU A 351 17.74 1.05 -25.82
CA LEU A 351 16.86 0.94 -26.98
C LEU A 351 17.20 2.00 -28.02
N VAL A 352 17.40 3.26 -27.62
CA VAL A 352 17.75 4.33 -28.58
C VAL A 352 19.12 4.07 -29.20
N GLN A 353 20.11 3.61 -28.41
CA GLN A 353 21.40 3.22 -28.97
C GLN A 353 21.23 2.09 -30.01
N PHE A 354 20.43 1.08 -29.69
CA PHE A 354 20.16 -0.04 -30.61
C PHE A 354 19.45 0.42 -31.88
N LEU A 355 18.38 1.21 -31.78
CA LEU A 355 17.59 1.69 -32.92
C LEU A 355 18.34 2.67 -33.82
N LYS A 356 19.42 3.29 -33.33
CA LYS A 356 20.35 4.12 -34.13
C LYS A 356 21.34 3.28 -34.95
N THR A 357 21.49 1.99 -34.65
CA THR A 357 22.32 1.08 -35.47
C THR A 357 21.57 0.63 -36.72
N ASP A 358 22.26 -0.10 -37.60
CA ASP A 358 21.62 -0.81 -38.71
C ASP A 358 21.00 -2.15 -38.27
N TYR A 359 20.14 -2.10 -37.23
CA TYR A 359 19.50 -3.30 -36.67
C TYR A 359 18.64 -4.06 -37.69
N LYS A 360 18.24 -3.39 -38.77
CA LYS A 360 17.49 -3.99 -39.89
C LYS A 360 18.32 -4.95 -40.72
N ALA A 361 19.65 -4.87 -40.63
CA ALA A 361 20.54 -5.83 -41.26
C ALA A 361 20.65 -7.14 -40.46
N LEU A 362 20.17 -7.15 -39.21
CA LEU A 362 20.12 -8.35 -38.37
C LEU A 362 19.01 -9.29 -38.86
N GLY A 363 19.25 -10.59 -38.76
CA GLY A 363 18.25 -11.60 -39.08
C GLY A 363 17.12 -11.65 -38.05
N GLU A 364 15.95 -12.16 -38.45
CA GLU A 364 14.77 -12.26 -37.58
C GLU A 364 15.04 -13.03 -36.27
N GLU A 365 15.85 -14.09 -36.34
CA GLU A 365 16.24 -14.89 -35.17
C GLU A 365 17.09 -14.08 -34.17
N GLU A 366 18.02 -13.24 -34.66
CA GLU A 366 18.84 -12.39 -33.79
C GLU A 366 18.02 -11.29 -33.11
N LEU A 367 16.96 -10.81 -33.77
CA LEU A 367 16.03 -9.85 -33.20
C LEU A 367 15.11 -10.49 -32.15
N LYS A 368 14.68 -11.75 -32.36
CA LYS A 368 13.84 -12.50 -31.42
C LYS A 368 14.47 -12.70 -30.05
N ASP A 369 15.79 -12.88 -30.02
CA ASP A 369 16.55 -13.13 -28.80
C ASP A 369 17.03 -11.85 -28.09
N LYS A 370 16.86 -10.67 -28.70
CA LYS A 370 17.24 -9.39 -28.10
C LYS A 370 16.09 -8.78 -27.33
N TRP A 371 16.17 -8.87 -26.00
CA TRP A 371 15.21 -8.28 -25.07
C TRP A 371 15.83 -7.12 -24.28
N PHE A 372 15.05 -6.05 -24.14
CA PHE A 372 15.38 -4.88 -23.33
C PHE A 372 14.41 -4.82 -22.16
N ASN A 373 14.94 -4.93 -20.94
CA ASN A 373 14.14 -4.97 -19.73
C ASN A 373 13.77 -3.56 -19.29
N PHE A 374 12.52 -3.36 -18.88
CA PHE A 374 12.17 -2.16 -18.14
C PHE A 374 12.87 -2.17 -16.78
N ASP A 375 13.45 -1.01 -16.42
CA ASP A 375 14.23 -0.86 -15.21
C ASP A 375 13.53 -0.01 -14.13
N ASN A 376 12.36 0.57 -14.47
CA ASN A 376 11.50 1.36 -13.57
C ASN A 376 9.99 1.19 -13.89
N LEU A 377 9.59 0.01 -14.37
CA LEU A 377 8.19 -0.36 -14.60
C LEU A 377 7.69 -1.27 -13.48
N ASN A 378 6.82 -0.72 -12.64
CA ASN A 378 6.31 -1.35 -11.44
C ASN A 378 4.78 -1.46 -11.52
N PHE A 379 4.28 -2.48 -10.83
CA PHE A 379 2.85 -2.77 -10.73
C PHE A 379 2.48 -2.90 -9.25
N GLU A 380 1.21 -2.62 -8.91
CA GLU A 380 0.69 -2.99 -7.59
C GLU A 380 0.86 -4.51 -7.37
N THR A 381 1.31 -4.90 -6.18
CA THR A 381 1.64 -6.29 -5.86
C THR A 381 0.48 -7.24 -6.18
N GLY A 382 0.78 -8.30 -6.92
CA GLY A 382 -0.21 -9.31 -7.30
C GLY A 382 -1.20 -8.88 -8.39
N THR A 383 -1.06 -7.68 -8.95
CA THR A 383 -1.95 -7.17 -10.02
C THR A 383 -1.17 -6.74 -11.27
N ALA A 384 -1.92 -6.38 -12.31
CA ALA A 384 -1.43 -5.75 -13.53
C ALA A 384 -1.64 -4.22 -13.55
N LYS A 385 -2.00 -3.59 -12.43
CA LYS A 385 -2.15 -2.14 -12.34
C LYS A 385 -0.77 -1.48 -12.27
N VAL A 386 -0.41 -0.75 -13.32
CA VAL A 386 0.84 0.03 -13.40
C VAL A 386 0.83 1.15 -12.36
N LEU A 387 1.95 1.37 -11.69
CA LEU A 387 2.12 2.48 -10.75
C LEU A 387 2.36 3.81 -11.49
N PRO A 388 1.87 4.96 -10.99
CA PRO A 388 1.99 6.26 -11.68
C PRO A 388 3.42 6.65 -12.05
N GLU A 389 4.42 6.35 -11.24
CA GLU A 389 5.83 6.66 -11.54
C GLU A 389 6.38 5.89 -12.74
N SER A 390 5.76 4.75 -13.07
CA SER A 390 6.13 3.94 -14.23
C SER A 390 5.52 4.45 -15.52
N GLU A 391 4.50 5.33 -15.45
CA GLU A 391 3.93 5.97 -16.63
C GLU A 391 4.96 6.86 -17.35
N ILE A 392 5.93 7.44 -16.64
CA ILE A 392 7.01 8.23 -17.24
C ILE A 392 7.85 7.36 -18.18
N GLN A 393 8.25 6.17 -17.73
CA GLN A 393 9.04 5.25 -18.54
C GLN A 393 8.24 4.70 -19.72
N LEU A 394 6.93 4.43 -19.54
CA LEU A 394 6.06 4.04 -20.64
C LEU A 394 5.84 5.17 -21.66
N ALA A 395 5.72 6.41 -21.20
CA ALA A 395 5.59 7.60 -22.06
C ALA A 395 6.88 7.87 -22.84
N ASN A 396 8.05 7.72 -22.19
CA ASN A 396 9.35 7.78 -22.85
C ASN A 396 9.45 6.73 -23.96
N LEU A 397 9.04 5.49 -23.68
CA LEU A 397 9.05 4.43 -24.69
C LEU A 397 8.11 4.73 -25.86
N ALA A 398 6.92 5.26 -25.60
CA ALA A 398 6.02 5.71 -26.65
C ALA A 398 6.64 6.82 -27.52
N ALA A 399 7.35 7.78 -26.91
CA ALA A 399 8.09 8.82 -27.64
C ALA A 399 9.23 8.23 -28.49
N ILE A 400 9.96 7.24 -27.99
CA ILE A 400 10.97 6.51 -28.77
C ILE A 400 10.31 5.87 -30.00
N LEU A 401 9.20 5.16 -29.83
CA LEU A 401 8.51 4.50 -30.95
C LEU A 401 8.06 5.50 -32.03
N HIS A 402 7.55 6.67 -31.64
CA HIS A 402 7.24 7.78 -32.56
C HIS A 402 8.46 8.26 -33.35
N ALA A 403 9.60 8.42 -32.69
CA ALA A 403 10.83 8.88 -33.33
C ALA A 403 11.48 7.81 -34.24
N PHE A 404 11.12 6.54 -34.08
CA PHE A 404 11.61 5.40 -34.88
C PHE A 404 10.45 4.64 -35.54
N PRO A 405 9.75 5.22 -36.54
CA PRO A 405 8.50 4.67 -37.08
C PRO A 405 8.64 3.31 -37.78
N ALA A 406 9.87 2.92 -38.15
CA ALA A 406 10.14 1.61 -38.77
C ALA A 406 10.33 0.48 -37.75
N ALA A 407 10.50 0.79 -36.46
CA ALA A 407 10.68 -0.21 -35.43
C ALA A 407 9.35 -0.88 -35.09
N THR A 408 9.35 -2.20 -34.94
CA THR A 408 8.23 -2.92 -34.34
C THR A 408 8.70 -3.65 -33.08
N ILE A 409 7.81 -3.86 -32.12
CA ILE A 409 8.14 -4.46 -30.83
C ILE A 409 7.13 -5.53 -30.40
N LYS A 410 7.64 -6.55 -29.70
CA LYS A 410 6.87 -7.49 -28.90
C LYS A 410 7.12 -7.24 -27.42
N ILE A 411 6.09 -7.34 -26.59
CA ILE A 411 6.18 -7.18 -25.13
C ILE A 411 6.14 -8.57 -24.46
N GLY A 412 6.96 -8.74 -23.42
CA GLY A 412 7.08 -9.96 -22.63
C GLY A 412 6.90 -9.66 -21.14
N GLY A 413 6.03 -10.39 -20.47
CA GLY A 413 5.86 -10.33 -19.01
C GLY A 413 6.44 -11.56 -18.32
N TYR A 414 7.11 -11.37 -17.19
CA TYR A 414 7.79 -12.43 -16.44
C TYR A 414 7.48 -12.33 -14.95
N THR A 415 7.47 -13.48 -14.27
CA THR A 415 7.34 -13.58 -12.82
C THR A 415 8.48 -14.41 -12.24
N ASP A 416 8.69 -14.32 -10.93
CA ASP A 416 9.51 -15.31 -10.24
C ASP A 416 8.76 -16.65 -10.06
N LYS A 417 9.45 -17.67 -9.53
CA LYS A 417 8.90 -19.02 -9.35
C LYS A 417 7.95 -19.18 -8.15
N THR A 418 7.64 -18.13 -7.39
CA THR A 418 6.77 -18.28 -6.20
C THR A 418 5.31 -18.36 -6.55
N GLY A 419 4.55 -19.09 -5.73
CA GLY A 419 3.12 -19.23 -5.88
C GLY A 419 2.73 -20.23 -6.97
N ASN A 420 1.57 -20.00 -7.58
CA ASN A 420 0.97 -20.92 -8.54
C ASN A 420 1.36 -20.54 -9.98
N GLU A 421 1.82 -21.52 -10.76
CA GLU A 421 2.28 -21.30 -12.15
C GLU A 421 1.18 -20.76 -13.07
N ASN A 422 -0.06 -21.27 -12.99
CA ASN A 422 -1.17 -20.78 -13.80
C ASN A 422 -1.52 -19.32 -13.45
N PHE A 423 -1.48 -18.98 -12.15
CA PHE A 423 -1.66 -17.60 -11.70
C PHE A 423 -0.54 -16.71 -12.24
N ASN A 424 0.71 -17.15 -12.16
CA ASN A 424 1.87 -16.43 -12.68
C ASN A 424 1.82 -16.20 -14.19
N LYS A 425 1.40 -17.23 -14.95
CA LYS A 425 1.19 -17.12 -16.41
C LYS A 425 0.09 -16.10 -16.73
N LYS A 426 -1.02 -16.10 -15.99
CA LYS A 426 -2.08 -15.11 -16.15
C LYS A 426 -1.60 -13.70 -15.77
N LEU A 427 -0.96 -13.54 -14.61
CA LEU A 427 -0.51 -12.25 -14.11
C LEU A 427 0.51 -11.59 -15.04
N SER A 428 1.48 -12.37 -15.53
CA SER A 428 2.45 -11.89 -16.52
C SER A 428 1.80 -11.50 -17.84
N GLN A 429 0.78 -12.24 -18.30
CA GLN A 429 0.03 -11.90 -19.51
C GLN A 429 -0.74 -10.58 -19.31
N ASP A 430 -1.50 -10.47 -18.22
CA ASP A 430 -2.26 -9.26 -17.89
C ASP A 430 -1.33 -8.02 -17.84
N ARG A 431 -0.13 -8.16 -17.27
CA ARG A 431 0.88 -7.08 -17.21
C ARG A 431 1.40 -6.69 -18.60
N ALA A 432 1.73 -7.68 -19.43
CA ALA A 432 2.18 -7.43 -20.81
C ALA A 432 1.08 -6.74 -21.62
N ASP A 433 -0.18 -7.13 -21.44
CA ASP A 433 -1.33 -6.54 -22.12
C ASP A 433 -1.59 -5.09 -21.68
N VAL A 434 -1.47 -4.79 -20.38
CA VAL A 434 -1.61 -3.40 -19.90
C VAL A 434 -0.54 -2.49 -20.51
N VAL A 435 0.70 -2.96 -20.59
CA VAL A 435 1.79 -2.21 -21.24
C VAL A 435 1.51 -2.01 -22.73
N LYS A 436 1.01 -3.04 -23.41
CA LYS A 436 0.57 -2.93 -24.81
C LYS A 436 -0.52 -1.88 -24.97
N VAL A 437 -1.57 -1.92 -24.14
CA VAL A 437 -2.66 -0.94 -24.18
C VAL A 437 -2.14 0.48 -23.99
N PHE A 438 -1.23 0.69 -23.04
CA PHE A 438 -0.61 1.99 -22.82
C PHE A 438 0.15 2.48 -24.07
N LEU A 439 1.02 1.63 -24.62
CA LEU A 439 1.85 1.98 -25.78
C LEU A 439 1.03 2.17 -27.06
N VAL A 440 -0.07 1.43 -27.23
CA VAL A 440 -0.99 1.62 -28.36
C VAL A 440 -1.81 2.91 -28.19
N GLY A 441 -2.14 3.29 -26.96
CA GLY A 441 -2.91 4.51 -26.66
C GLY A 441 -2.09 5.80 -26.75
N LYS A 442 -0.78 5.74 -26.50
CA LYS A 442 0.13 6.91 -26.51
C LYS A 442 1.10 6.92 -27.69
N GLY A 443 1.47 5.74 -28.18
CA GLY A 443 2.40 5.52 -29.28
C GLY A 443 1.70 5.05 -30.56
N PRO A 444 2.48 4.72 -31.61
CA PRO A 444 1.90 4.27 -32.87
C PRO A 444 1.41 2.82 -32.77
N SER A 445 0.09 2.63 -32.92
CA SER A 445 -0.59 1.35 -32.74
C SER A 445 -0.03 0.20 -33.59
N GLY A 446 0.46 0.51 -34.80
CA GLY A 446 1.03 -0.47 -35.73
C GLY A 446 2.41 -1.01 -35.33
N GLN A 447 3.08 -0.41 -34.35
CA GLN A 447 4.42 -0.82 -33.94
C GLN A 447 4.42 -1.87 -32.83
N VAL A 448 3.32 -2.06 -32.10
CA VAL A 448 3.24 -3.08 -31.03
C VAL A 448 2.56 -4.34 -31.56
N ILE A 449 3.36 -5.30 -32.04
CA ILE A 449 2.85 -6.46 -32.77
C ILE A 449 2.31 -7.57 -31.86
N GLY A 450 2.65 -7.56 -30.57
CA GLY A 450 2.20 -8.60 -29.64
C GLY A 450 2.60 -8.35 -28.18
N ALA A 451 1.90 -9.03 -27.28
CA ALA A 451 2.19 -9.09 -25.85
C ALA A 451 2.00 -10.52 -25.36
N GLU A 452 2.96 -11.05 -24.61
CA GLU A 452 2.93 -12.42 -24.11
C GLU A 452 3.40 -12.50 -22.67
N GLY A 453 2.63 -13.20 -21.83
CA GLY A 453 3.02 -13.58 -20.48
C GLY A 453 3.76 -14.90 -20.49
N TYR A 454 5.00 -14.90 -20.02
CA TYR A 454 5.81 -16.11 -19.91
C TYR A 454 5.73 -16.77 -18.52
N GLY A 455 5.09 -16.12 -17.55
CA GLY A 455 5.04 -16.60 -16.17
C GLY A 455 6.44 -16.77 -15.61
N SER A 456 6.66 -17.88 -14.91
CA SER A 456 7.93 -18.23 -14.27
C SER A 456 8.87 -19.06 -15.16
N GLU A 457 8.54 -19.25 -16.44
CA GLU A 457 9.30 -20.12 -17.37
C GLU A 457 10.77 -19.69 -17.51
N PHE A 458 11.02 -18.39 -17.49
CA PHE A 458 12.36 -17.81 -17.65
C PHE A 458 12.98 -17.33 -16.32
N ALA A 459 12.34 -17.64 -15.19
CA ALA A 459 12.86 -17.27 -13.89
C ALA A 459 14.15 -18.02 -13.59
N LYS A 460 15.20 -17.28 -13.23
CA LYS A 460 16.53 -17.84 -12.93
C LYS A 460 16.63 -18.26 -11.48
N ALA A 461 16.08 -17.47 -10.57
CA ALA A 461 16.08 -17.76 -9.16
C ALA A 461 15.11 -18.90 -8.82
N ASP A 462 15.45 -19.71 -7.82
CA ASP A 462 14.55 -20.73 -7.30
C ASP A 462 13.43 -20.12 -6.45
N ALA A 463 12.35 -20.87 -6.24
CA ALA A 463 11.17 -20.37 -5.53
C ALA A 463 11.46 -20.00 -4.07
N ASP A 464 12.42 -20.66 -3.44
CA ASP A 464 12.89 -20.44 -2.07
C ASP A 464 14.17 -19.59 -2.00
N ALA A 465 14.69 -19.12 -3.15
CA ALA A 465 15.85 -18.23 -3.19
C ALA A 465 15.56 -16.89 -2.49
N PRO A 466 16.59 -16.18 -2.01
CA PRO A 466 16.43 -14.87 -1.40
C PRO A 466 15.66 -13.89 -2.28
N GLU A 467 14.87 -13.02 -1.65
CA GLU A 467 14.06 -12.01 -2.34
C GLU A 467 14.91 -11.11 -3.27
N SER A 468 16.15 -10.82 -2.88
CA SER A 468 17.11 -10.02 -3.65
C SER A 468 17.48 -10.64 -5.00
N GLU A 469 17.36 -11.96 -5.13
CA GLU A 469 17.60 -12.67 -6.39
C GLU A 469 16.30 -12.77 -7.19
N ARG A 470 15.20 -13.16 -6.54
CA ARG A 470 13.90 -13.33 -7.18
C ARG A 470 13.32 -12.05 -7.77
N ILE A 471 13.61 -10.89 -7.17
CA ILE A 471 13.14 -9.60 -7.70
C ILE A 471 13.65 -9.32 -9.12
N LEU A 472 14.79 -9.90 -9.50
CA LEU A 472 15.38 -9.75 -10.84
C LEU A 472 14.60 -10.52 -11.93
N ASP A 473 13.79 -11.51 -11.55
CA ASP A 473 12.95 -12.28 -12.47
C ASP A 473 11.57 -11.64 -12.69
N ARG A 474 11.16 -10.71 -11.82
CA ARG A 474 9.86 -10.02 -11.90
C ARG A 474 9.95 -8.80 -12.81
N ILE A 475 10.04 -9.05 -14.10
CA ILE A 475 10.30 -8.01 -15.11
C ILE A 475 9.23 -7.98 -16.19
N VAL A 476 9.13 -6.83 -16.86
CA VAL A 476 8.57 -6.74 -18.20
C VAL A 476 9.72 -6.33 -19.13
N ALA A 477 9.69 -6.84 -20.35
CA ALA A 477 10.69 -6.53 -21.36
C ALA A 477 10.04 -6.30 -22.72
N ILE A 478 10.78 -5.66 -23.61
CA ILE A 478 10.41 -5.55 -25.02
C ILE A 478 11.48 -6.17 -25.89
N SER A 479 11.09 -6.56 -27.09
CA SER A 479 12.01 -7.08 -28.09
C SER A 479 11.67 -6.47 -29.44
N VAL A 480 12.67 -5.92 -30.12
CA VAL A 480 12.52 -5.34 -31.46
C VAL A 480 12.31 -6.47 -32.47
N ARG A 481 11.46 -6.23 -33.47
CA ARG A 481 11.00 -7.22 -34.44
C ARG A 481 11.17 -6.70 -35.86
#